data_AF-A0A9P1CF96-F1
#
_entry.id   AF-A0A9P1CF96-F1
#
_cell.length_a   1.000
_cell.length_b   1.000
_cell.length_c   1.000
_cell.angle_alpha   90.00
_cell.angle_beta   90.00
_cell.angle_gamma   90.00
#
_symmetry.space_group_name_H-M   'P 1'
#
loop_
_entity.id
_entity.type
_entity.pdbx_description
1 polymer ?
#
loop_
_entity_poly.entity_id
_entity_poly.type
_entity_poly.pdbx_seq_one_letter_code
_entity_poly.pdbx_strand_id
1 'polypeptide(L)'
;MVNVIDIVAASEREGLAVSTVALNLRQVMKRMGISTEGPISKAAINELLLEAEVVNFLYGVDVDVVSLVEMIDQVYEDILEREGRPLEFGDLVETIMNLRGSNPATVQDLKASIRAVKMAMSIEMYLTWKQKPRSLSFVV
;
A
#
# COMPACT_ATOMS: atom_id res chain seq x y z
N MET A 1 30.06 11.01 -14.00
CA MET A 1 30.27 9.55 -14.01
C MET A 1 29.71 9.04 -12.70
N VAL A 2 28.58 8.33 -12.72
CA VAL A 2 27.97 7.77 -11.50
C VAL A 2 28.79 6.55 -11.06
N ASN A 3 29.14 6.49 -9.78
CA ASN A 3 30.07 5.51 -9.24
C ASN A 3 29.32 4.20 -8.95
N VAL A 4 29.69 3.11 -9.62
CA VAL A 4 29.05 1.78 -9.47
C VAL A 4 29.11 1.28 -8.01
N ILE A 5 30.11 1.75 -7.24
CA ILE A 5 30.28 1.45 -5.81
C ILE A 5 29.11 2.01 -4.99
N ASP A 6 28.60 3.20 -5.33
CA ASP A 6 27.45 3.80 -4.64
C ASP A 6 26.15 3.03 -4.96
N ILE A 7 26.05 2.48 -6.17
CA ILE A 7 24.89 1.67 -6.62
C ILE A 7 24.88 0.32 -5.89
N VAL A 8 26.02 -0.35 -5.78
CA VAL A 8 26.14 -1.64 -5.05
C VAL A 8 25.92 -1.42 -3.55
N ALA A 9 26.52 -0.38 -2.96
CA ALA A 9 26.32 -0.08 -1.54
C ALA A 9 24.88 0.35 -1.21
N ALA A 10 24.18 1.02 -2.13
CA ALA A 10 22.75 1.32 -2.00
C ALA A 10 21.92 0.04 -2.06
N SER A 11 22.20 -0.86 -3.02
CA SER A 11 21.50 -2.15 -3.16
C SER A 11 21.74 -3.09 -1.97
N GLU A 12 22.96 -3.17 -1.44
CA GLU A 12 23.28 -3.95 -0.24
C GLU A 12 22.60 -3.38 1.02
N ARG A 13 22.61 -2.04 1.18
CA ARG A 13 21.90 -1.38 2.29
C ARG A 13 20.39 -1.58 2.21
N GLU A 14 19.83 -1.58 1.01
CA GLU A 14 18.41 -1.84 0.78
C GLU A 14 18.05 -3.29 1.11
N GLY A 15 18.86 -4.27 0.68
CA GLY A 15 18.70 -5.67 1.06
C GLY A 15 18.75 -5.90 2.58
N LEU A 16 19.66 -5.21 3.28
CA LEU A 16 19.73 -5.25 4.75
C LEU A 16 18.52 -4.60 5.42
N ALA A 17 18.00 -3.50 4.87
CA ALA A 17 16.81 -2.83 5.40
C ALA A 17 15.56 -3.71 5.24
N VAL A 18 15.34 -4.30 4.05
CA VAL A 18 14.25 -5.25 3.79
C VAL A 18 14.33 -6.43 4.74
N SER A 19 15.52 -7.04 4.87
CA SER A 19 15.73 -8.18 5.76
C SER A 19 15.43 -7.83 7.22
N THR A 20 15.89 -6.68 7.68
CA THR A 20 15.66 -6.20 9.07
C THR A 20 14.18 -5.95 9.34
N VAL A 21 13.48 -5.27 8.43
CA VAL A 21 12.04 -5.01 8.55
C VAL A 21 11.26 -6.33 8.54
N ALA A 22 11.56 -7.22 7.61
CA ALA A 22 10.91 -8.53 7.52
C ALA A 22 11.13 -9.36 8.80
N LEU A 23 12.34 -9.37 9.36
CA LEU A 23 12.64 -10.11 10.59
C LEU A 23 11.84 -9.57 11.78
N ASN A 24 11.84 -8.24 11.98
CA ASN A 24 11.10 -7.62 13.09
C ASN A 24 9.59 -7.84 12.96
N LEU A 25 9.03 -7.67 11.75
CA LEU A 25 7.61 -7.93 11.50
C LEU A 25 7.24 -9.39 11.80
N ARG A 26 8.04 -10.36 11.34
CA ARG A 26 7.77 -11.79 11.64
C ARG A 26 7.80 -12.07 13.14
N GLN A 27 8.72 -11.45 13.88
CA GLN A 27 8.81 -11.64 15.33
C GLN A 27 7.58 -11.09 16.05
N VAL A 28 7.12 -9.89 15.69
CA VAL A 28 5.91 -9.31 16.29
C VAL A 28 4.67 -10.11 15.89
N MET A 29 4.52 -10.46 14.61
CA MET A 29 3.40 -11.30 14.14
C MET A 29 3.35 -12.63 14.88
N LYS A 30 4.50 -13.30 15.06
CA LYS A 30 4.58 -14.55 15.84
C LYS A 30 4.15 -14.36 17.30
N ARG A 31 4.50 -13.24 17.93
CA ARG A 31 4.09 -12.91 19.30
C ARG A 31 2.58 -12.66 19.40
N MET A 32 2.00 -12.00 18.40
CA MET A 32 0.57 -11.71 18.31
C MET A 32 -0.26 -12.93 17.86
N GLY A 33 0.39 -14.05 17.48
CA GLY A 33 -0.29 -15.23 16.97
C GLY A 33 -0.78 -15.10 15.52
N ILE A 34 -0.26 -14.12 14.78
CA ILE A 34 -0.56 -13.91 13.35
C ILE A 34 0.35 -14.81 12.53
N SER A 35 -0.24 -15.64 11.65
CA SER A 35 0.51 -16.54 10.77
C SER A 35 1.26 -15.77 9.68
N THR A 36 2.50 -16.19 9.38
CA THR A 36 3.32 -15.65 8.27
C THR A 36 3.37 -16.57 7.05
N GLU A 37 2.80 -17.78 7.16
CA GLU A 37 2.86 -18.84 6.14
C GLU A 37 1.57 -18.91 5.29
N GLY A 38 0.76 -17.85 5.31
CA GLY A 38 -0.52 -17.80 4.64
C GLY A 38 -1.08 -16.39 4.54
N PRO A 39 -2.33 -16.26 4.05
CA PRO A 39 -2.96 -14.96 3.85
C PRO A 39 -3.13 -14.23 5.18
N ILE A 40 -2.72 -12.96 5.21
CA ILE A 40 -2.86 -12.11 6.39
C ILE A 40 -4.20 -11.40 6.25
N SER A 41 -5.06 -11.49 7.26
CA SER A 41 -6.34 -10.79 7.21
C SER A 41 -6.14 -9.28 7.37
N LYS A 42 -7.00 -8.49 6.73
CA LYS A 42 -7.05 -7.02 6.89
C LYS A 42 -7.09 -6.57 8.36
N ALA A 43 -7.85 -7.29 9.20
CA ALA A 43 -7.91 -7.03 10.63
C ALA A 43 -6.57 -7.28 11.33
N ALA A 44 -5.88 -8.38 10.99
CA ALA A 44 -4.57 -8.69 11.54
C ALA A 44 -3.50 -7.67 11.13
N ILE A 45 -3.58 -7.13 9.91
CA ILE A 45 -2.67 -6.06 9.47
C ILE A 45 -2.92 -4.78 10.27
N ASN A 46 -4.18 -4.39 10.44
CA ASN A 46 -4.52 -3.22 11.26
C ASN A 46 -4.08 -3.39 12.72
N GLU A 47 -4.30 -4.57 13.31
CA GLU A 47 -3.84 -4.87 14.67
C GLU A 47 -2.32 -4.79 14.78
N LEU A 48 -1.60 -5.33 13.79
CA LEU A 48 -0.14 -5.27 13.72
C LEU A 48 0.37 -3.83 13.62
N LEU A 49 -0.25 -2.98 12.81
CA LEU A 49 0.15 -1.58 12.62
C LEU A 49 -0.20 -0.67 13.82
N LEU A 50 -1.09 -1.12 14.70
CA LEU A 50 -1.42 -0.43 15.96
C LEU A 50 -0.48 -0.82 17.12
N GLU A 51 0.33 -1.88 16.95
CA GLU A 51 1.27 -2.31 17.98
C GLU A 51 2.40 -1.27 18.12
N ALA A 52 2.58 -0.73 19.33
CA ALA A 52 3.51 0.36 19.59
C ALA A 52 4.96 0.03 19.19
N GLU A 53 5.37 -1.23 19.36
CA GLU A 53 6.68 -1.69 18.90
C GLU A 53 6.83 -1.60 17.38
N VAL A 54 5.76 -1.94 16.63
CA VAL A 54 5.73 -1.86 15.17
C VAL A 54 5.87 -0.42 14.70
N VAL A 55 5.08 0.48 15.29
CA VAL A 55 5.14 1.91 15.00
C VAL A 55 6.54 2.47 15.26
N ASN A 56 7.15 2.14 16.40
CA ASN A 56 8.46 2.64 16.79
C ASN A 56 9.58 2.18 15.86
N PHE A 57 9.60 0.89 15.47
CA PHE A 57 10.67 0.41 14.59
C PHE A 57 10.47 0.92 13.15
N LEU A 58 9.22 0.99 12.66
CA LEU A 58 8.91 1.50 11.31
C LEU A 58 9.30 2.97 11.18
N TYR A 59 9.04 3.77 12.22
CA TYR A 59 9.53 5.14 12.29
C TYR A 59 11.07 5.20 12.22
N GLY A 60 11.77 4.28 12.90
CA GLY A 60 13.23 4.18 12.87
C GLY A 60 13.84 3.80 11.50
N VAL A 61 13.03 3.30 10.57
CA VAL A 61 13.46 3.03 9.18
C VAL A 61 12.89 4.03 8.17
N ASP A 62 12.42 5.20 8.61
CA ASP A 62 11.85 6.27 7.79
C ASP A 62 10.56 5.88 7.03
N VAL A 63 9.75 4.97 7.59
CA VAL A 63 8.43 4.66 7.05
C VAL A 63 7.39 5.60 7.68
N ASP A 64 6.57 6.23 6.84
CA ASP A 64 5.40 6.98 7.31
C ASP A 64 4.28 6.02 7.70
N VAL A 65 4.27 5.63 8.97
CA VAL A 65 3.30 4.69 9.55
C VAL A 65 1.88 5.26 9.54
N VAL A 66 1.73 6.58 9.67
CA VAL A 66 0.39 7.22 9.69
C VAL A 66 -0.25 7.08 8.32
N SER A 67 0.47 7.46 7.27
CA SER A 67 0.01 7.28 5.89
C SER A 67 -0.22 5.81 5.55
N LEU A 68 0.62 4.90 6.06
CA LEU A 68 0.45 3.45 5.88
C LEU A 68 -0.87 2.97 6.48
N VAL A 69 -1.18 3.32 7.73
CA VAL A 69 -2.45 2.91 8.39
C VAL A 69 -3.67 3.47 7.65
N GLU A 70 -3.62 4.71 7.16
CA GLU A 70 -4.73 5.29 6.39
C GLU A 70 -4.96 4.60 5.05
N MET A 71 -3.89 4.09 4.43
CA MET A 71 -3.94 3.53 3.08
C MET A 71 -3.99 2.00 3.03
N ILE A 72 -3.63 1.30 4.11
CA ILE A 72 -3.46 -0.16 4.09
C ILE A 72 -4.73 -0.90 3.70
N ASP A 73 -5.87 -0.33 4.08
CA ASP A 73 -7.17 -0.81 3.70
C ASP A 73 -7.36 -0.80 2.19
N GLN A 74 -6.99 0.30 1.53
CA GLN A 74 -7.06 0.41 0.07
C GLN A 74 -6.03 -0.49 -0.60
N VAL A 75 -4.82 -0.61 -0.06
CA VAL A 75 -3.78 -1.50 -0.62
C VAL A 75 -4.24 -2.96 -0.59
N TYR A 76 -4.89 -3.37 0.50
CA TYR A 76 -5.42 -4.72 0.64
C TYR A 76 -6.49 -5.02 -0.42
N GLU A 77 -7.46 -4.12 -0.60
CA GLU A 77 -8.49 -4.27 -1.65
C GLU A 77 -7.87 -4.24 -3.06
N ASP A 78 -6.92 -3.33 -3.32
CA ASP A 78 -6.25 -3.21 -4.62
C ASP A 78 -5.50 -4.51 -4.98
N ILE A 79 -4.82 -5.16 -4.03
CA ILE A 79 -4.15 -6.46 -4.27
C ILE A 79 -5.16 -7.57 -4.52
N LEU A 80 -6.24 -7.61 -3.72
CA LEU A 80 -7.30 -8.59 -3.88
C LEU A 80 -7.99 -8.48 -5.24
N GLU A 81 -8.27 -7.26 -5.71
CA GLU A 81 -8.88 -7.00 -7.01
C GLU A 81 -7.93 -7.30 -8.17
N ARG A 82 -6.64 -6.95 -8.04
CA ARG A 82 -5.66 -7.10 -9.13
C ARG A 82 -5.15 -8.53 -9.29
N GLU A 83 -4.94 -9.24 -8.18
CA GLU A 83 -4.29 -10.55 -8.18
C GLU A 83 -5.26 -11.69 -7.87
N GLY A 84 -6.48 -11.39 -7.40
CA GLY A 84 -7.47 -12.41 -7.05
C GLY A 84 -7.08 -13.26 -5.84
N ARG A 85 -6.08 -12.82 -5.06
CA ARG A 85 -5.59 -13.50 -3.85
C ARG A 85 -5.50 -12.52 -2.67
N PRO A 86 -5.63 -12.99 -1.43
CA PRO A 86 -5.40 -12.15 -0.26
C PRO A 86 -3.94 -11.74 -0.13
N LEU A 87 -3.70 -10.66 0.62
CA LEU A 87 -2.38 -10.14 0.91
C LEU A 87 -1.55 -11.16 1.70
N GLU A 88 -0.33 -11.43 1.24
CA GLU A 88 0.63 -12.30 1.93
C GLU A 88 1.76 -11.48 2.58
N PHE A 89 2.55 -12.13 3.44
CA PHE A 89 3.62 -11.47 4.17
C PHE A 89 4.62 -10.74 3.26
N GLY A 90 4.96 -11.30 2.10
CA GLY A 90 5.86 -10.66 1.13
C GLY A 90 5.32 -9.32 0.65
N ASP A 91 4.03 -9.28 0.29
CA ASP A 91 3.35 -8.07 -0.19
C ASP A 91 3.28 -6.99 0.87
N LEU A 92 3.10 -7.38 2.15
CA LEU A 92 3.09 -6.46 3.29
C LEU A 92 4.45 -5.77 3.45
N VAL A 93 5.53 -6.56 3.44
CA VAL A 93 6.90 -6.03 3.56
C VAL A 93 7.21 -5.12 2.38
N GLU A 94 6.88 -5.53 1.16
CA GLU A 94 7.09 -4.71 -0.03
C GLU A 94 6.31 -3.39 0.03
N THR A 95 5.04 -3.42 0.45
CA THR A 95 4.21 -2.22 0.65
C THR A 95 4.84 -1.26 1.65
N ILE A 96 5.31 -1.77 2.79
CA ILE A 96 5.97 -0.99 3.84
C ILE A 96 7.26 -0.36 3.32
N MET A 97 8.09 -1.13 2.61
CA MET A 97 9.35 -0.64 2.06
C MET A 97 9.14 0.40 0.95
N ASN A 98 8.06 0.27 0.17
CA ASN A 98 7.66 1.25 -0.85
C ASN A 98 7.17 2.59 -0.26
N LEU A 99 6.77 2.60 1.01
CA LEU A 99 6.34 3.82 1.74
C LEU A 99 7.46 4.48 2.54
N ARG A 100 8.68 3.91 2.50
CA ARG A 100 9.87 4.51 3.10
C ARG A 100 10.22 5.81 2.38
N GLY A 101 10.43 6.91 3.12
CA GLY A 101 10.71 8.25 2.57
C GLY A 101 11.95 8.35 1.66
N SER A 102 12.79 7.31 1.62
CA SER A 102 13.96 7.18 0.75
C SER A 102 13.68 6.44 -0.58
N ASN A 103 12.44 6.03 -0.87
CA ASN A 103 12.08 5.41 -2.16
C ASN A 103 11.27 6.39 -3.05
N PRO A 104 11.94 7.28 -3.81
CA PRO A 104 11.29 8.35 -4.57
C PRO A 104 10.45 7.90 -5.77
N ALA A 105 10.33 6.60 -6.09
CA ALA A 105 9.87 6.17 -7.42
C ALA A 105 8.43 5.63 -7.52
N THR A 106 7.80 5.05 -6.49
CA THR A 106 6.62 4.19 -6.77
C THR A 106 5.29 4.73 -6.28
N VAL A 107 5.26 5.47 -5.18
CA VAL A 107 4.01 5.99 -4.60
C VAL A 107 3.56 7.28 -5.31
N GLN A 108 4.47 8.02 -5.93
CA GLN A 108 4.16 9.27 -6.64
C GLN A 108 3.57 9.03 -8.05
N ASP A 109 4.08 8.04 -8.79
CA ASP A 109 3.65 7.77 -10.17
C ASP A 109 2.33 6.98 -10.24
N LEU A 110 2.08 6.05 -9.30
CA LEU A 110 0.79 5.33 -9.24
C LEU A 110 -0.35 6.22 -8.74
N LYS A 111 -0.08 7.13 -7.79
CA LYS A 111 -1.10 8.10 -7.32
C LYS A 111 -1.45 9.15 -8.40
N ALA A 112 -0.53 9.46 -9.32
CA ALA A 112 -0.80 10.36 -10.45
C ALA A 112 -1.71 9.68 -11.49
N SER A 113 -1.49 8.40 -11.81
CA SER A 113 -2.29 7.65 -12.78
C SER A 113 -3.70 7.32 -12.27
N ILE A 114 -3.84 6.85 -11.01
CA ILE A 114 -5.15 6.50 -10.42
C ILE A 114 -6.06 7.73 -10.26
N ARG A 115 -5.51 8.90 -9.91
CA ARG A 115 -6.30 10.15 -9.84
C ARG A 115 -6.73 10.66 -11.21
N ALA A 116 -5.87 10.52 -12.23
CA ALA A 116 -6.22 10.91 -13.59
C ALA A 116 -7.37 10.05 -14.15
N VAL A 117 -7.34 8.72 -13.91
CA VAL A 117 -8.42 7.81 -14.34
C VAL A 117 -9.72 8.10 -13.57
N LYS A 118 -9.68 8.32 -12.25
CA LYS A 118 -10.87 8.70 -11.46
C LYS A 118 -11.49 10.03 -11.92
N MET A 119 -10.66 11.03 -12.28
CA MET A 119 -11.14 12.31 -12.82
C MET A 119 -11.80 12.13 -14.20
N ALA A 120 -11.22 11.33 -15.09
CA ALA A 120 -11.78 11.06 -16.41
C ALA A 120 -13.15 10.37 -16.33
N MET A 121 -13.29 9.33 -15.51
CA MET A 121 -14.55 8.59 -15.34
C MET A 121 -15.64 9.46 -14.68
N SER A 122 -15.26 10.31 -13.72
CA SER A 122 -16.22 11.20 -13.04
C SER A 122 -16.76 12.28 -13.99
N ILE A 123 -15.93 12.78 -14.91
CA ILE A 123 -16.34 13.72 -15.96
C ILE A 123 -17.28 13.04 -16.95
N GLU A 124 -16.97 11.82 -17.39
CA GLU A 124 -17.80 11.06 -18.32
C GLU A 124 -19.17 10.71 -17.72
N MET A 125 -19.22 10.35 -16.43
CA MET A 125 -20.46 10.11 -15.71
C MET A 125 -21.34 11.38 -15.56
N TYR A 126 -20.72 12.55 -15.37
CA TYR A 126 -21.46 13.82 -15.32
C TYR A 126 -22.03 14.23 -16.69
N LEU A 127 -21.28 14.00 -17.76
CA LEU A 127 -21.72 14.31 -19.13
C LEU A 127 -22.85 13.38 -19.58
N THR A 128 -22.77 12.09 -19.28
CA THR A 128 -23.83 11.11 -19.57
C THR A 128 -25.12 11.41 -18.80
N TRP A 129 -25.02 11.88 -17.56
CA TRP A 129 -26.20 12.30 -16.78
C TRP A 129 -26.89 13.55 -17.37
N LYS A 130 -26.14 14.52 -17.91
CA LYS A 130 -26.71 15.72 -18.56
C LYS A 130 -27.38 15.45 -19.92
N GLN A 131 -27.04 14.35 -20.60
CA GLN A 131 -27.62 14.01 -21.90
C GLN A 131 -28.90 13.17 -21.83
N LYS A 132 -29.34 12.73 -20.63
CA LYS A 132 -30.62 12.00 -20.51
C LYS A 132 -31.82 12.95 -20.69
N PRO A 133 -32.66 12.79 -21.71
CA PRO A 133 -33.85 13.63 -21.87
C PRO A 133 -34.87 13.34 -20.75
N ARG A 134 -35.42 14.40 -20.15
CA ARG A 134 -36.59 14.34 -19.24
C ARG A 134 -37.81 13.91 -20.06
N SER A 135 -38.06 12.61 -20.21
CA SER A 135 -39.33 12.11 -20.71
C SER A 135 -39.85 10.98 -19.83
N LEU A 136 -40.69 11.35 -18.88
CA LEU A 136 -41.81 10.55 -18.39
C LEU A 136 -42.91 11.54 -17.97
N SER A 137 -43.57 12.10 -18.98
CA SER A 137 -44.93 12.59 -18.87
C SER A 137 -45.87 11.38 -18.97
N PHE A 138 -46.54 11.03 -17.86
CA PHE A 138 -47.98 10.72 -17.76
C PHE A 138 -48.26 9.85 -16.52
N VAL A 139 -48.90 10.44 -15.50
CA VAL A 139 -49.96 9.80 -14.71
C VAL A 139 -50.96 10.90 -14.33
N VAL A 140 -52.02 11.05 -15.13
CA VAL A 140 -53.38 11.41 -14.69
C VAL A 140 -54.34 10.60 -15.56
#